data_AF-A0A559LYP9-F1
#
_entry.id   AF-A0A559LYP9-F1
#
_cell.length_a   1.000
_cell.length_b   1.000
_cell.length_c   1.000
_cell.angle_alpha   90.00
_cell.angle_beta   90.00
_cell.angle_gamma   90.00
#
_symmetry.space_group_name_H-M   'P 1'
#
loop_
_entity.id
_entity.type
_entity.pdbx_description
1 polymer ?
#
loop_
_entity_poly.entity_id
_entity_poly.type
_entity_poly.pdbx_seq_one_letter_code
_entity_poly.pdbx_strand_id
1 'polypeptide(L)'
;MILPLTSPLFPCISSTFSNVTLSGASIIELGATQLTNASLAYQYYPTFSGLNFCNVSVTYTHPGQNDTLHVQVWLPSTTYTERMQGIGGGSYAAGLNDVSFGDMALAVSEGYAAVSLDAGLSSQDPDVDLQPQDWALLSPGNVDLYALQNLASVSLSDATLLAKGFVKSYYGQPPKFSYWNGCSQGGRQGLMLAQQYPDLYDGILAGSPAISWNKWAVGDYYPAFIMDQLKQYPYPCELEAIRTAAVNACDGLDGVVDGIITDPEACHFDPCTVVGGPVNCSDAAGPRSISDAAVKVVQAVWGGARDAHNESLWFGLNKDAVITGSSGLAETACTNGTCSRSPPPLCNTWLQYFLAKDPSVDLATMTQ
;
A
#
# COMPACT_ATOMS: atom_id res chain seq x y z
N MET A 1 4.33 31.94 9.53
CA MET A 1 5.13 32.79 8.61
C MET A 1 4.72 32.38 7.20
N ILE A 2 4.00 33.23 6.45
CA ILE A 2 3.56 32.92 5.09
C ILE A 2 4.81 33.01 4.21
N LEU A 3 5.27 31.89 3.65
CA LEU A 3 6.36 31.91 2.67
C LEU A 3 5.90 32.72 1.45
N PRO A 4 6.77 33.57 0.87
CA PRO A 4 6.43 34.27 -0.36
C PRO A 4 6.11 33.23 -1.45
N LEU A 5 4.99 33.43 -2.15
CA LEU A 5 4.58 32.57 -3.25
C LEU A 5 5.51 32.81 -4.45
N THR A 6 6.02 31.73 -5.03
CA THR A 6 6.91 31.80 -6.19
C THR A 6 6.10 31.61 -7.46
N SER A 7 6.08 32.62 -8.33
CA SER A 7 5.44 32.52 -9.64
C SER A 7 6.32 31.75 -10.63
N PRO A 8 5.75 31.03 -11.61
CA PRO A 8 6.51 30.37 -12.65
C PRO A 8 7.26 31.40 -13.51
N LEU A 9 8.50 31.07 -13.89
CA LEU A 9 9.32 31.89 -14.78
C LEU A 9 9.10 31.54 -16.26
N PHE A 10 8.65 30.31 -16.53
CA PHE A 10 8.51 29.78 -17.88
C PHE A 10 7.10 29.23 -18.12
N PRO A 11 6.61 29.20 -19.38
CA PRO A 11 5.29 28.70 -19.70
C PRO A 11 5.17 27.17 -19.50
N CYS A 12 3.95 26.69 -19.28
CA CYS A 12 3.65 25.26 -19.22
C CYS A 12 3.53 24.67 -20.64
N ILE A 13 4.68 24.37 -21.25
CA ILE A 13 4.81 23.72 -22.56
C ILE A 13 5.99 22.75 -22.53
N SER A 14 5.96 21.69 -23.35
CA SER A 14 6.99 20.63 -23.29
C SER A 14 8.42 21.16 -23.49
N SER A 15 8.62 22.20 -24.31
CA SER A 15 9.95 22.79 -24.54
C SER A 15 10.57 23.49 -23.32
N THR A 16 9.76 23.85 -22.32
CA THR A 16 10.27 24.33 -21.03
C THR A 16 11.07 23.25 -20.31
N PHE A 17 10.74 21.98 -20.53
CA PHE A 17 11.25 20.84 -19.76
C PHE A 17 12.27 19.99 -20.53
N SER A 18 12.55 20.31 -21.81
CA SER A 18 13.33 19.45 -22.72
C SER A 18 14.81 19.27 -22.34
N ASN A 19 15.34 20.11 -21.45
CA ASN A 19 16.72 20.00 -20.97
C ASN A 19 16.88 19.10 -19.74
N VAL A 20 15.77 18.60 -19.18
CA VAL A 20 15.82 17.64 -18.07
C VAL A 20 16.25 16.29 -18.60
N THR A 21 17.24 15.69 -17.95
CA THR A 21 17.78 14.37 -18.29
C THR A 21 17.79 13.48 -17.04
N LEU A 22 17.82 12.18 -17.26
CA LEU A 22 17.90 11.18 -16.20
C LEU A 22 19.07 10.23 -16.51
N SER A 23 20.01 10.09 -15.58
CA SER A 23 21.18 9.24 -15.79
C SER A 23 20.77 7.77 -15.82
N GLY A 24 21.25 7.01 -16.81
CA GLY A 24 20.90 5.59 -16.97
C GLY A 24 19.55 5.33 -17.64
N ALA A 25 18.80 6.38 -17.99
CA ALA A 25 17.50 6.28 -18.64
C ALA A 25 17.42 7.16 -19.89
N SER A 26 16.42 6.86 -20.73
CA SER A 26 16.09 7.63 -21.93
C SER A 26 14.64 8.11 -21.85
N ILE A 27 14.44 9.43 -21.99
CA ILE A 27 13.10 10.00 -22.13
C ILE A 27 12.54 9.63 -23.52
N ILE A 28 11.36 9.03 -23.52
CA ILE A 28 10.62 8.62 -24.72
C ILE A 28 9.65 9.73 -25.12
N GLU A 29 8.87 10.23 -24.16
CA GLU A 29 7.83 11.24 -24.38
C GLU A 29 7.82 12.24 -23.23
N LEU A 30 7.51 13.51 -23.57
CA LEU A 30 7.41 14.61 -22.62
C LEU A 30 6.25 15.54 -22.99
N GLY A 31 5.22 15.54 -22.16
CA GLY A 31 4.03 16.38 -22.27
C GLY A 31 3.97 17.43 -21.17
N ALA A 32 3.39 18.58 -21.48
CA ALA A 32 3.02 19.57 -20.48
C ALA A 32 1.66 20.20 -20.84
N THR A 33 0.73 20.21 -19.90
CA THR A 33 -0.61 20.76 -20.07
C THR A 33 -0.93 21.72 -18.93
N GLN A 34 -1.30 22.96 -19.26
CA GLN A 34 -1.77 23.91 -18.27
C GLN A 34 -3.22 23.61 -17.92
N LEU A 35 -3.49 23.37 -16.64
CA LEU A 35 -4.85 23.33 -16.09
C LEU A 35 -5.15 24.67 -15.41
N THR A 36 -6.34 25.20 -15.69
CA THR A 36 -6.82 26.47 -15.11
C THR A 36 -8.20 26.26 -14.51
N ASN A 37 -8.42 26.78 -13.30
CA ASN A 37 -9.65 26.64 -12.55
C ASN A 37 -10.19 25.20 -12.51
N ALA A 38 -9.30 24.22 -12.38
CA ALA A 38 -9.66 22.81 -12.41
C ALA A 38 -10.45 22.43 -11.15
N SER A 39 -11.39 21.50 -11.33
CA SER A 39 -12.10 20.85 -10.24
C SER A 39 -11.86 19.34 -10.33
N LEU A 40 -11.27 18.77 -9.28
CA LEU A 40 -10.88 17.37 -9.20
C LEU A 40 -11.61 16.70 -8.04
N ALA A 41 -12.12 15.49 -8.27
CA ALA A 41 -12.81 14.69 -7.27
C ALA A 41 -12.25 13.26 -7.31
N TYR A 42 -11.99 12.72 -6.12
CA TYR A 42 -11.42 11.39 -5.88
C TYR A 42 -12.18 10.74 -4.73
N GLN A 43 -12.24 9.40 -4.70
CA GLN A 43 -13.21 8.68 -3.85
C GLN A 43 -13.13 9.01 -2.35
N TYR A 44 -11.92 9.25 -1.84
CA TYR A 44 -11.64 9.45 -0.41
C TYR A 44 -11.32 10.91 -0.03
N TYR A 45 -11.47 11.84 -0.97
CA TYR A 45 -11.05 13.23 -0.79
C TYR A 45 -12.22 14.20 -0.99
N PRO A 46 -12.18 15.39 -0.35
CA PRO A 46 -13.07 16.47 -0.73
C PRO A 46 -12.81 16.87 -2.18
N THR A 47 -13.82 17.42 -2.85
CA THR A 47 -13.62 18.03 -4.17
C THR A 47 -12.68 19.23 -4.04
N PHE A 48 -11.58 19.21 -4.78
CA PHE A 48 -10.66 20.35 -4.89
C PHE A 48 -11.08 21.22 -6.06
N SER A 49 -11.41 22.49 -5.81
CA SER A 49 -11.86 23.44 -6.84
C SER A 49 -10.91 24.62 -6.97
N GLY A 50 -10.85 25.21 -8.16
CA GLY A 50 -10.04 26.40 -8.41
C GLY A 50 -8.54 26.14 -8.51
N LEU A 51 -8.13 24.90 -8.76
CA LEU A 51 -6.72 24.55 -8.90
C LEU A 51 -6.15 25.07 -10.22
N ASN A 52 -4.95 25.65 -10.15
CA ASN A 52 -4.21 26.15 -11.32
C ASN A 52 -2.80 25.58 -11.28
N PHE A 53 -2.48 24.67 -12.19
CA PHE A 53 -1.19 23.99 -12.20
C PHE A 53 -0.81 23.53 -13.61
N CYS A 54 0.49 23.37 -13.83
CA CYS A 54 1.03 22.71 -15.00
C CYS A 54 1.16 21.20 -14.70
N ASN A 55 0.46 20.36 -15.44
CA ASN A 55 0.66 18.91 -15.41
C ASN A 55 1.75 18.54 -16.44
N VAL A 56 2.89 18.06 -15.95
CA VAL A 56 3.98 17.53 -16.75
C VAL A 56 3.93 16.01 -16.70
N SER A 57 3.78 15.37 -17.86
CA SER A 57 3.87 13.92 -18.01
C SER A 57 5.18 13.55 -18.70
N VAL A 58 5.88 12.55 -18.18
CA VAL A 58 7.09 12.02 -18.81
C VAL A 58 7.04 10.51 -18.85
N THR A 59 7.37 9.97 -20.02
CA THR A 59 7.54 8.54 -20.26
C THR A 59 9.02 8.26 -20.49
N TYR A 60 9.60 7.31 -19.79
CA TYR A 60 11.01 6.94 -19.95
C TYR A 60 11.22 5.42 -19.87
N THR A 61 12.41 4.98 -20.29
CA THR A 61 12.86 3.59 -20.22
C THR A 61 14.30 3.54 -19.75
N HIS A 62 14.70 2.43 -19.12
CA HIS A 62 16.08 2.07 -18.93
C HIS A 62 16.57 1.21 -20.10
N PRO A 63 17.49 1.71 -20.95
CA PRO A 63 17.96 0.96 -22.11
C PRO A 63 18.45 -0.45 -21.74
N GLY A 64 17.83 -1.46 -22.35
CA GLY A 64 18.14 -2.88 -22.12
C GLY A 64 17.33 -3.57 -21.02
N GLN A 65 16.45 -2.86 -20.31
CA GLN A 65 15.57 -3.44 -19.28
C GLN A 65 14.17 -3.79 -19.78
N ASN A 66 13.80 -3.32 -20.99
CA ASN A 66 12.48 -3.53 -21.60
C ASN A 66 11.32 -3.05 -20.71
N ASP A 67 11.51 -1.92 -20.05
CA ASP A 67 10.52 -1.24 -19.22
C ASP A 67 10.02 0.05 -19.89
N THR A 68 8.86 0.53 -19.45
CA THR A 68 8.34 1.84 -19.84
C THR A 68 7.60 2.39 -18.64
N LEU A 69 8.11 3.49 -18.08
CA LEU A 69 7.64 4.06 -16.84
C LEU A 69 7.04 5.45 -17.08
N HIS A 70 5.99 5.76 -16.33
CA HIS A 70 5.29 7.03 -16.40
C HIS A 70 5.43 7.77 -15.06
N VAL A 71 5.74 9.06 -15.16
CA VAL A 71 5.77 9.98 -14.03
C VAL A 71 4.88 11.17 -14.36
N GLN A 72 4.05 11.57 -13.40
CA GLN A 72 3.30 12.82 -13.46
C GLN A 72 3.81 13.78 -12.40
N VAL A 73 4.01 15.04 -12.80
CA VAL A 73 4.44 16.12 -11.93
C VAL A 73 3.48 17.29 -12.08
N TRP A 74 2.83 17.69 -10.99
CA TRP A 74 1.92 18.84 -10.97
C TRP A 74 2.60 20.04 -10.32
N LEU A 75 2.71 21.14 -11.07
CA LEU A 75 3.44 22.34 -10.66
C LEU A 75 2.44 23.49 -10.47
N PRO A 76 2.14 23.92 -9.22
CA PRO A 76 1.21 25.03 -8.97
C PRO A 76 1.61 26.32 -9.70
N SER A 77 0.71 26.90 -10.48
CA SER A 77 1.03 28.07 -11.32
C SER A 77 0.92 29.41 -10.58
N THR A 78 0.25 29.44 -9.42
CA THR A 78 0.02 30.68 -8.66
C THR A 78 0.34 30.59 -7.17
N THR A 79 0.46 29.38 -6.62
CA THR A 79 0.52 29.13 -5.17
C THR A 79 1.77 28.37 -4.73
N TYR A 80 2.79 28.25 -5.58
CA TYR A 80 3.97 27.43 -5.24
C TYR A 80 4.73 27.99 -4.03
N THR A 81 4.95 27.13 -3.03
CA THR A 81 5.57 27.47 -1.74
C THR A 81 7.05 27.09 -1.64
N GLU A 82 7.70 26.82 -2.78
CA GLU A 82 9.06 26.28 -2.86
C GLU A 82 9.21 24.86 -2.27
N ARG A 83 8.10 24.14 -2.07
CA ARG A 83 8.09 22.78 -1.54
C ARG A 83 7.64 21.78 -2.59
N MET A 84 8.27 20.62 -2.60
CA MET A 84 7.84 19.48 -3.41
C MET A 84 7.34 18.36 -2.51
N GLN A 85 6.36 17.58 -2.96
CA GLN A 85 5.87 16.38 -2.28
C GLN A 85 5.84 15.19 -3.25
N GLY A 86 6.52 14.11 -2.90
CA GLY A 86 6.40 12.81 -3.55
C GLY A 86 5.29 11.99 -2.91
N ILE A 87 4.51 11.30 -3.74
CA ILE A 87 3.31 10.56 -3.34
C ILE A 87 3.44 9.12 -3.82
N GLY A 88 3.40 8.21 -2.84
CA GLY A 88 3.47 6.77 -3.06
C GLY A 88 2.12 6.14 -3.40
N GLY A 89 2.15 4.83 -3.62
CA GLY A 89 0.97 4.04 -3.98
C GLY A 89 0.49 3.09 -2.87
N GLY A 90 -0.27 2.08 -3.28
CA GLY A 90 -0.89 1.07 -2.42
C GLY A 90 -0.82 -0.32 -3.07
N SER A 91 -0.74 -1.38 -2.27
CA SER A 91 -0.65 -2.77 -2.78
C SER A 91 0.49 -2.90 -3.81
N TYR A 92 0.24 -3.46 -5.01
CA TYR A 92 1.23 -3.53 -6.09
C TYR A 92 1.37 -2.24 -6.91
N ALA A 93 0.55 -1.22 -6.67
CA ALA A 93 0.66 0.08 -7.33
C ALA A 93 1.79 0.92 -6.71
N ALA A 94 2.68 1.45 -7.54
CA ALA A 94 3.72 2.37 -7.07
C ALA A 94 3.19 3.80 -6.83
N GLY A 95 2.06 4.15 -7.44
CA GLY A 95 1.47 5.48 -7.46
C GLY A 95 0.48 5.59 -8.63
N LEU A 96 0.13 6.83 -9.01
CA LEU A 96 -0.77 7.14 -10.15
C LEU A 96 -2.11 6.36 -10.18
N ASN A 97 -2.63 6.00 -9.01
CA ASN A 97 -4.00 5.48 -8.81
C ASN A 97 -4.91 6.58 -8.22
N ASP A 98 -6.21 6.31 -8.06
CA ASP A 98 -7.20 7.29 -7.55
C ASP A 98 -6.75 7.97 -6.24
N VAL A 99 -6.24 7.17 -5.29
CA VAL A 99 -5.73 7.67 -4.00
C VAL A 99 -4.52 8.59 -4.20
N SER A 100 -3.56 8.18 -5.04
CA SER A 100 -2.36 8.96 -5.33
C SER A 100 -2.71 10.29 -5.99
N PHE A 101 -3.67 10.31 -6.92
CA PHE A 101 -4.13 11.55 -7.54
C PHE A 101 -4.87 12.46 -6.57
N GLY A 102 -5.63 11.90 -5.62
CA GLY A 102 -6.21 12.64 -4.51
C GLY A 102 -5.16 13.31 -3.63
N ASP A 103 -4.10 12.59 -3.26
CA ASP A 103 -2.95 13.15 -2.55
C ASP A 103 -2.21 14.21 -3.38
N MET A 104 -2.08 14.04 -4.70
CA MET A 104 -1.46 15.04 -5.58
C MET A 104 -2.29 16.32 -5.63
N ALA A 105 -3.63 16.19 -5.66
CA ALA A 105 -4.54 17.34 -5.63
C ALA A 105 -4.47 18.08 -4.29
N LEU A 106 -4.40 17.35 -3.17
CA LEU A 106 -4.17 17.94 -1.86
C LEU A 106 -2.86 18.71 -1.81
N ALA A 107 -1.75 18.08 -2.22
CA ALA A 107 -0.42 18.70 -2.27
C ALA A 107 -0.42 20.01 -3.08
N VAL A 108 -1.00 19.99 -4.29
CA VAL A 108 -1.10 21.19 -5.15
C VAL A 108 -1.99 22.26 -4.52
N SER A 109 -3.09 21.87 -3.86
CA SER A 109 -3.99 22.80 -3.17
C SER A 109 -3.29 23.55 -2.03
N GLU A 110 -2.30 22.91 -1.40
CA GLU A 110 -1.44 23.50 -0.37
C GLU A 110 -0.17 24.18 -0.92
N GLY A 111 -0.02 24.20 -2.25
CA GLY A 111 1.08 24.89 -2.93
C GLY A 111 2.38 24.09 -3.02
N TYR A 112 2.33 22.76 -2.92
CA TYR A 112 3.45 21.88 -3.22
C TYR A 112 3.48 21.54 -4.71
N ALA A 113 4.68 21.44 -5.27
CA ALA A 113 4.87 20.68 -6.49
C ALA A 113 4.70 19.18 -6.17
N ALA A 114 3.78 18.48 -6.82
CA ALA A 114 3.47 17.08 -6.52
C ALA A 114 4.10 16.14 -7.56
N VAL A 115 4.60 14.97 -7.16
CA VAL A 115 5.09 13.92 -8.07
C VAL A 115 4.59 12.54 -7.65
N SER A 116 4.16 11.74 -8.63
CA SER A 116 3.87 10.30 -8.47
C SER A 116 4.26 9.54 -9.75
N LEU A 117 4.43 8.22 -9.64
CA LEU A 117 4.87 7.35 -10.73
C LEU A 117 4.14 5.99 -10.72
N ASP A 118 4.13 5.28 -11.84
CA ASP A 118 3.50 3.94 -11.96
C ASP A 118 4.47 2.76 -11.81
N ALA A 119 5.78 3.03 -11.73
CA ALA A 119 6.87 2.04 -11.77
C ALA A 119 6.88 1.14 -13.02
N GLY A 120 6.21 1.56 -14.10
CA GLY A 120 5.98 0.77 -15.30
C GLY A 120 4.94 -0.34 -15.12
N LEU A 121 4.14 -0.28 -14.05
CA LEU A 121 3.14 -1.27 -13.67
C LEU A 121 1.72 -0.70 -13.71
N SER A 122 1.35 0.14 -14.68
CA SER A 122 0.01 0.76 -14.69
C SER A 122 -1.10 -0.24 -15.03
N SER A 123 -2.23 -0.14 -14.32
CA SER A 123 -3.48 -0.78 -14.71
C SER A 123 -4.12 0.09 -15.79
N GLN A 124 -4.79 -0.52 -16.78
CA GLN A 124 -5.58 0.26 -17.74
C GLN A 124 -6.79 0.95 -17.08
N ASP A 125 -7.15 0.49 -15.88
CA ASP A 125 -8.23 1.02 -15.06
C ASP A 125 -7.66 1.44 -13.69
N PRO A 126 -7.66 2.75 -13.35
CA PRO A 126 -7.16 3.25 -12.07
C PRO A 126 -7.99 2.80 -10.86
N ASP A 127 -9.20 2.26 -11.08
CA ASP A 127 -10.10 1.76 -10.04
C ASP A 127 -9.88 0.26 -9.73
N VAL A 128 -9.03 -0.43 -10.51
CA VAL A 128 -8.71 -1.85 -10.32
C VAL A 128 -7.34 -1.98 -9.65
N ASP A 129 -7.31 -2.66 -8.51
CA ASP A 129 -6.07 -3.01 -7.82
C ASP A 129 -5.15 -3.79 -8.75
N LEU A 130 -3.93 -3.28 -8.92
CA LEU A 130 -2.89 -3.93 -9.71
C LEU A 130 -2.60 -5.34 -9.20
N GLN A 131 -2.63 -6.29 -10.13
CA GLN A 131 -2.38 -7.71 -9.84
C GLN A 131 -1.10 -8.18 -10.54
N PRO A 132 -0.34 -9.13 -9.94
CA PRO A 132 0.96 -9.57 -10.47
C PRO A 132 0.87 -10.45 -11.73
N GLN A 133 -0.32 -10.87 -12.13
CA GLN A 133 -0.64 -11.74 -13.26
C GLN A 133 0.08 -11.30 -14.53
N ASP A 134 0.07 -10.00 -14.79
CA ASP A 134 0.48 -9.42 -16.06
C ASP A 134 1.94 -8.93 -16.08
N TRP A 135 2.61 -8.87 -14.93
CA TRP A 135 3.94 -8.23 -14.82
C TRP A 135 4.96 -8.99 -13.97
N ALA A 136 4.54 -9.85 -13.05
CA ALA A 136 5.47 -10.45 -12.11
C ALA A 136 6.38 -11.51 -12.73
N LEU A 137 5.93 -12.19 -13.78
CA LEU A 137 6.64 -13.29 -14.43
C LEU A 137 6.81 -13.04 -15.93
N LEU A 138 8.04 -13.16 -16.43
CA LEU A 138 8.35 -13.17 -17.87
C LEU A 138 7.93 -14.50 -18.52
N SER A 139 7.99 -15.58 -17.75
CA SER A 139 7.56 -16.93 -18.11
C SER A 139 7.36 -17.74 -16.82
N PRO A 140 6.72 -18.93 -16.85
CA PRO A 140 6.64 -19.79 -15.67
C PRO A 140 8.02 -20.01 -15.03
N GLY A 141 8.13 -19.81 -13.71
CA GLY A 141 9.39 -19.92 -12.98
C GLY A 141 10.36 -18.73 -13.10
N ASN A 142 10.07 -17.72 -13.92
CA ASN A 142 10.99 -16.62 -14.25
C ASN A 142 10.40 -15.25 -13.88
N VAL A 143 10.80 -14.72 -12.73
CA VAL A 143 10.35 -13.40 -12.23
C VAL A 143 10.93 -12.29 -13.08
N ASP A 144 10.11 -11.30 -13.45
CA ASP A 144 10.60 -10.04 -14.02
C ASP A 144 11.28 -9.21 -12.91
N LEU A 145 12.60 -9.36 -12.81
CA LEU A 145 13.37 -8.68 -11.78
C LEU A 145 13.48 -7.17 -12.02
N TYR A 146 13.41 -6.69 -13.27
CA TYR A 146 13.45 -5.26 -13.54
C TYR A 146 12.14 -4.59 -13.15
N ALA A 147 11.01 -5.20 -13.49
CA ALA A 147 9.69 -4.75 -13.03
C ALA A 147 9.59 -4.72 -11.49
N LEU A 148 10.06 -5.80 -10.83
CA LEU A 148 10.09 -5.86 -9.37
C LEU A 148 11.03 -4.80 -8.76
N GLN A 149 12.20 -4.57 -9.37
CA GLN A 149 13.15 -3.56 -8.91
C GLN A 149 12.61 -2.14 -9.10
N ASN A 150 11.88 -1.88 -10.19
CA ASN A 150 11.20 -0.62 -10.41
C ASN A 150 10.15 -0.37 -9.32
N LEU A 151 9.27 -1.35 -9.02
CA LEU A 151 8.31 -1.24 -7.92
C LEU A 151 9.00 -1.03 -6.56
N ALA A 152 10.15 -1.69 -6.36
CA ALA A 152 10.86 -1.70 -5.09
C ALA A 152 11.60 -0.38 -4.81
N SER A 153 12.39 0.15 -5.75
CA SER A 153 13.33 1.24 -5.42
C SER A 153 13.70 2.18 -6.57
N VAL A 154 14.18 1.66 -7.72
CA VAL A 154 14.91 2.48 -8.72
C VAL A 154 14.06 3.63 -9.25
N SER A 155 12.84 3.30 -9.67
CA SER A 155 11.90 4.27 -10.24
C SER A 155 11.50 5.39 -9.26
N LEU A 156 11.59 5.15 -7.94
CA LEU A 156 11.32 6.17 -6.91
C LEU A 156 12.35 7.31 -6.98
N SER A 157 13.63 6.95 -7.14
CA SER A 157 14.71 7.91 -7.31
C SER A 157 14.55 8.68 -8.61
N ASP A 158 14.25 7.97 -9.70
CA ASP A 158 14.09 8.54 -11.03
C ASP A 158 13.00 9.60 -11.08
N ALA A 159 11.81 9.27 -10.58
CA ALA A 159 10.69 10.20 -10.52
C ALA A 159 11.03 11.45 -9.70
N THR A 160 11.74 11.27 -8.59
CA THR A 160 12.16 12.38 -7.72
C THR A 160 13.15 13.31 -8.43
N LEU A 161 14.14 12.74 -9.12
CA LEU A 161 15.15 13.50 -9.85
C LEU A 161 14.53 14.26 -11.04
N LEU A 162 13.64 13.60 -11.79
CA LEU A 162 12.87 14.22 -12.87
C LEU A 162 12.03 15.39 -12.34
N ALA A 163 11.28 15.20 -11.24
CA ALA A 163 10.48 16.25 -10.64
C ALA A 163 11.32 17.44 -10.15
N LYS A 164 12.44 17.21 -9.47
CA LYS A 164 13.37 18.30 -9.08
C LYS A 164 13.90 19.05 -10.30
N GLY A 165 14.18 18.35 -11.40
CA GLY A 165 14.55 18.94 -12.68
C GLY A 165 13.44 19.81 -13.27
N PHE A 166 12.20 19.31 -13.34
CA PHE A 166 11.06 20.05 -13.88
C PHE A 166 10.68 21.27 -13.04
N VAL A 167 10.73 21.16 -11.69
CA VAL A 167 10.57 22.29 -10.78
C VAL A 167 11.59 23.38 -11.10
N LYS A 168 12.87 23.01 -11.25
CA LYS A 168 13.93 23.96 -11.62
C LYS A 168 13.68 24.61 -12.97
N SER A 169 13.24 23.85 -13.97
CA SER A 169 12.94 24.39 -15.30
C SER A 169 11.75 25.34 -15.31
N TYR A 170 10.72 25.11 -14.49
CA TYR A 170 9.49 25.92 -14.48
C TYR A 170 9.61 27.17 -13.60
N TYR A 171 10.20 27.04 -12.41
CA TYR A 171 10.33 28.13 -11.43
C TYR A 171 11.72 28.80 -11.42
N GLY A 172 12.68 28.30 -12.20
CA GLY A 172 14.05 28.81 -12.27
C GLY A 172 14.98 28.34 -11.14
N GLN A 173 14.46 27.61 -10.16
CA GLN A 173 15.19 27.16 -8.99
C GLN A 173 14.68 25.79 -8.51
N PRO A 174 15.55 24.93 -7.95
CA PRO A 174 15.10 23.66 -7.36
C PRO A 174 14.13 23.90 -6.20
N PRO A 175 13.36 22.87 -5.76
CA PRO A 175 12.56 23.00 -4.55
C PRO A 175 13.50 23.27 -3.36
N LYS A 176 13.06 24.15 -2.45
CA LYS A 176 13.79 24.46 -1.23
C LYS A 176 13.71 23.34 -0.21
N PHE A 177 12.56 22.67 -0.16
CA PHE A 177 12.32 21.47 0.62
C PHE A 177 11.55 20.44 -0.20
N SER A 178 11.83 19.17 0.06
CA SER A 178 11.21 18.01 -0.57
C SER A 178 10.68 17.07 0.50
N TYR A 179 9.41 16.70 0.41
CA TYR A 179 8.75 15.81 1.36
C TYR A 179 8.21 14.56 0.69
N TRP A 180 8.13 13.45 1.40
CA TRP A 180 7.42 12.25 0.96
C TRP A 180 6.16 12.04 1.81
N ASN A 181 5.05 11.65 1.17
CA ASN A 181 3.83 11.22 1.82
C ASN A 181 3.37 9.88 1.23
N GLY A 182 3.22 8.86 2.09
CA GLY A 182 2.66 7.59 1.67
C GLY A 182 2.31 6.68 2.84
N CYS A 183 1.30 5.83 2.63
CA CYS A 183 0.84 4.82 3.57
C CYS A 183 0.93 3.41 2.94
N SER A 184 1.10 2.35 3.74
CA SER A 184 1.21 0.97 3.22
C SER A 184 2.40 0.80 2.27
N GLN A 185 2.17 0.50 0.99
CA GLN A 185 3.21 0.49 -0.04
C GLN A 185 3.91 1.85 -0.15
N GLY A 186 3.18 2.96 -0.07
CA GLY A 186 3.73 4.31 0.02
C GLY A 186 4.62 4.52 1.25
N GLY A 187 4.29 3.91 2.38
CA GLY A 187 5.13 3.92 3.57
C GLY A 187 6.42 3.11 3.37
N ARG A 188 6.34 1.94 2.73
CA ARG A 188 7.50 1.14 2.33
C ARG A 188 8.41 1.90 1.37
N GLN A 189 7.83 2.56 0.35
CA GLN A 189 8.56 3.41 -0.60
C GLN A 189 9.25 4.57 0.10
N GLY A 190 8.59 5.24 1.06
CA GLY A 190 9.18 6.28 1.88
C GLY A 190 10.40 5.79 2.67
N LEU A 191 10.28 4.65 3.35
CA LEU A 191 11.42 4.06 4.07
C LEU A 191 12.53 3.56 3.12
N MET A 192 12.18 3.08 1.92
CA MET A 192 13.16 2.74 0.89
C MET A 192 13.97 3.97 0.45
N LEU A 193 13.29 5.10 0.21
CA LEU A 193 13.94 6.38 -0.10
C LEU A 193 14.86 6.82 1.04
N ALA A 194 14.42 6.72 2.29
CA ALA A 194 15.25 7.04 3.46
C ALA A 194 16.53 6.18 3.54
N GLN A 195 16.44 4.90 3.19
CA GLN A 195 17.53 3.94 3.32
C GLN A 195 18.52 3.96 2.15
N GLN A 196 18.03 4.07 0.91
CA GLN A 196 18.84 3.95 -0.30
C GLN A 196 19.13 5.29 -0.99
N TYR A 197 18.29 6.30 -0.78
CA TYR A 197 18.40 7.59 -1.44
C TYR A 197 18.22 8.76 -0.46
N PRO A 198 19.06 8.83 0.61
CA PRO A 198 18.83 9.70 1.76
C PRO A 198 18.83 11.20 1.44
N ASP A 199 19.43 11.61 0.31
CA ASP A 199 19.52 13.02 -0.11
C ASP A 199 18.31 13.49 -0.95
N LEU A 200 17.34 12.61 -1.22
CA LEU A 200 16.21 12.93 -2.09
C LEU A 200 15.07 13.68 -1.38
N TYR A 201 14.91 13.51 -0.08
CA TYR A 201 13.81 14.10 0.69
C TYR A 201 14.28 14.63 2.05
N ASP A 202 13.84 15.82 2.42
CA ASP A 202 14.13 16.48 3.70
C ASP A 202 13.22 15.97 4.83
N GLY A 203 12.05 15.42 4.49
CA GLY A 203 11.12 14.83 5.44
C GLY A 203 10.27 13.73 4.81
N ILE A 204 10.03 12.65 5.54
CA ILE A 204 9.30 11.48 5.05
C ILE A 204 8.19 11.14 6.05
N LEU A 205 6.95 11.22 5.60
CA LEU A 205 5.79 10.66 6.29
C LEU A 205 5.51 9.26 5.72
N ALA A 206 5.84 8.23 6.51
CA ALA A 206 5.64 6.83 6.15
C ALA A 206 4.62 6.18 7.10
N GLY A 207 3.36 6.15 6.68
CA GLY A 207 2.27 5.51 7.42
C GLY A 207 2.23 4.00 7.18
N SER A 208 1.94 3.22 8.23
CA SER A 208 1.74 1.75 8.18
C SER A 208 2.64 1.03 7.16
N PRO A 209 3.98 1.22 7.22
CA PRO A 209 4.84 0.91 6.08
C PRO A 209 4.95 -0.60 5.86
N ALA A 210 4.68 -1.06 4.63
CA ALA A 210 4.72 -2.48 4.23
C ALA A 210 6.17 -3.03 4.07
N ILE A 211 7.01 -2.82 5.07
CA ILE A 211 8.43 -3.24 5.09
C ILE A 211 8.56 -4.76 5.24
N SER A 212 9.66 -5.33 4.74
CA SER A 212 9.89 -6.78 4.79
C SER A 212 8.78 -7.59 4.11
N TRP A 213 8.39 -7.19 2.89
CA TRP A 213 7.34 -7.83 2.10
C TRP A 213 7.46 -9.35 2.03
N ASN A 214 8.68 -9.84 1.81
CA ASN A 214 8.99 -11.26 1.79
C ASN A 214 8.65 -12.00 3.09
N LYS A 215 8.58 -11.31 4.24
CA LYS A 215 8.20 -11.89 5.54
C LYS A 215 6.73 -11.69 5.83
N TRP A 216 6.22 -10.46 5.74
CA TRP A 216 4.84 -10.20 6.13
C TRP A 216 3.83 -10.90 5.22
N ALA A 217 4.10 -11.04 3.91
CA ALA A 217 3.16 -11.74 3.04
C ALA A 217 3.03 -13.24 3.36
N VAL A 218 4.11 -13.88 3.84
CA VAL A 218 4.07 -15.25 4.39
C VAL A 218 3.36 -15.23 5.75
N GLY A 219 3.69 -14.24 6.58
CA GLY A 219 3.09 -13.99 7.90
C GLY A 219 1.57 -13.92 7.87
N ASP A 220 1.06 -13.07 6.98
CA ASP A 220 -0.34 -12.73 6.85
C ASP A 220 -1.16 -13.85 6.18
N TYR A 221 -0.50 -14.77 5.47
CA TYR A 221 -1.13 -15.99 4.96
C TYR A 221 -1.27 -17.08 6.04
N TYR A 222 -0.56 -16.96 7.16
CA TYR A 222 -0.48 -18.02 8.18
C TYR A 222 -1.84 -18.44 8.77
N PRO A 223 -2.81 -17.56 9.03
CA PRO A 223 -4.14 -17.99 9.51
C PRO A 223 -4.84 -18.92 8.52
N ALA A 224 -4.75 -18.62 7.22
CA ALA A 224 -5.25 -19.48 6.15
C ALA A 224 -4.53 -20.84 6.11
N PHE A 225 -3.20 -20.84 6.26
CA PHE A 225 -2.42 -22.07 6.41
C PHE A 225 -2.88 -22.91 7.61
N ILE A 226 -3.11 -22.29 8.78
CA ILE A 226 -3.60 -22.99 9.98
C ILE A 226 -4.98 -23.62 9.76
N MET A 227 -5.91 -22.91 9.10
CA MET A 227 -7.20 -23.50 8.72
C MET A 227 -7.03 -24.76 7.86
N ASP A 228 -6.12 -24.72 6.88
CA ASP A 228 -5.84 -25.86 6.00
C ASP A 228 -5.17 -27.03 6.71
N GLN A 229 -4.31 -26.78 7.71
CA GLN A 229 -3.73 -27.84 8.54
C GLN A 229 -4.79 -28.49 9.43
N LEU A 230 -5.71 -27.70 9.99
CA LEU A 230 -6.80 -28.19 10.82
C LEU A 230 -7.93 -28.86 10.02
N LYS A 231 -8.03 -28.57 8.71
CA LYS A 231 -9.18 -28.89 7.85
C LYS A 231 -10.49 -28.37 8.44
N GLN A 232 -10.42 -27.21 9.09
CA GLN A 232 -11.54 -26.54 9.75
C GLN A 232 -11.49 -25.06 9.42
N TYR A 233 -12.64 -24.52 8.99
CA TYR A 233 -12.80 -23.15 8.53
C TYR A 233 -13.90 -22.50 9.39
N PRO A 234 -13.52 -21.84 10.49
CA PRO A 234 -14.47 -21.19 11.39
C PRO A 234 -15.31 -20.15 10.65
N TYR A 235 -16.53 -19.89 11.11
CA TYR A 235 -17.30 -18.79 10.54
C TYR A 235 -16.75 -17.42 10.98
N PRO A 236 -16.90 -16.35 10.18
CA PRO A 236 -16.40 -15.02 10.54
C PRO A 236 -16.96 -14.51 11.89
N CYS A 237 -18.23 -14.80 12.19
CA CYS A 237 -18.87 -14.50 13.47
C CYS A 237 -18.16 -15.10 14.70
N GLU A 238 -17.54 -16.28 14.59
CA GLU A 238 -16.79 -16.89 15.69
C GLU A 238 -15.51 -16.08 15.97
N LEU A 239 -14.80 -15.70 14.90
CA LEU A 239 -13.57 -14.92 14.95
C LEU A 239 -13.83 -13.51 15.52
N GLU A 240 -14.90 -12.86 15.04
CA GLU A 240 -15.32 -11.53 15.53
C GLU A 240 -15.82 -11.57 16.98
N ALA A 241 -16.43 -12.67 17.43
CA ALA A 241 -16.82 -12.82 18.84
C ALA A 241 -15.61 -12.93 19.77
N ILE A 242 -14.56 -13.65 19.36
CA ILE A 242 -13.29 -13.71 20.12
C ILE A 242 -12.63 -12.33 20.15
N ARG A 243 -12.56 -11.62 19.02
CA ARG A 243 -12.04 -10.25 18.94
C ARG A 243 -12.83 -9.30 19.86
N THR A 244 -14.16 -9.35 19.81
CA THR A 244 -15.05 -8.54 20.65
C THR A 244 -14.83 -8.83 22.13
N ALA A 245 -14.66 -10.10 22.50
CA ALA A 245 -14.34 -10.47 23.88
C ALA A 245 -12.98 -9.89 24.34
N ALA A 246 -11.98 -9.86 23.45
CA ALA A 246 -10.70 -9.24 23.75
C ALA A 246 -10.82 -7.72 23.95
N VAL A 247 -11.55 -7.02 23.08
CA VAL A 247 -11.83 -5.58 23.24
C VAL A 247 -12.54 -5.33 24.57
N ASN A 248 -13.63 -6.04 24.86
CA ASN A 248 -14.37 -5.86 26.12
C ASN A 248 -13.52 -6.15 27.37
N ALA A 249 -12.56 -7.07 27.28
CA ALA A 249 -11.66 -7.39 28.39
C ALA A 249 -10.57 -6.34 28.60
N CYS A 250 -10.22 -5.58 27.56
CA CYS A 250 -9.02 -4.74 27.54
C CYS A 250 -9.27 -3.23 27.38
N ASP A 251 -10.46 -2.84 26.90
CA ASP A 251 -10.88 -1.43 26.69
C ASP A 251 -10.57 -0.56 27.92
N GLY A 252 -11.08 -0.96 29.09
CA GLY A 252 -10.89 -0.24 30.35
C GLY A 252 -9.46 -0.17 30.92
N LEU A 253 -8.45 -0.78 30.28
CA LEU A 253 -7.09 -0.85 30.83
C LEU A 253 -6.36 0.50 30.80
N ASP A 254 -6.77 1.42 29.91
CA ASP A 254 -6.23 2.79 29.85
C ASP A 254 -6.98 3.78 30.77
N GLY A 255 -8.02 3.32 31.46
CA GLY A 255 -8.87 4.12 32.35
C GLY A 255 -10.11 4.72 31.68
N VAL A 256 -10.34 4.47 30.39
CA VAL A 256 -11.52 4.87 29.62
C VAL A 256 -12.20 3.61 29.05
N VAL A 257 -13.53 3.63 28.94
CA VAL A 257 -14.29 2.53 28.31
C VAL A 257 -15.01 3.11 27.11
N ASP A 258 -14.41 3.00 25.94
CA ASP A 258 -14.89 3.58 24.68
C ASP A 258 -14.84 2.60 23.49
N GLY A 259 -14.53 1.33 23.75
CA GLY A 259 -14.43 0.26 22.76
C GLY A 259 -13.11 0.24 22.01
N ILE A 260 -12.07 0.93 22.50
CA ILE A 260 -10.75 1.02 21.87
C ILE A 260 -9.69 0.45 22.82
N ILE A 261 -8.75 -0.33 22.27
CA ILE A 261 -7.57 -0.75 23.02
C ILE A 261 -6.45 0.26 22.75
N THR A 262 -6.34 1.32 23.57
CA THR A 262 -5.28 2.34 23.41
C THR A 262 -3.89 1.82 23.77
N ASP A 263 -3.81 0.89 24.73
CA ASP A 263 -2.58 0.20 25.12
C ASP A 263 -2.66 -1.31 24.79
N PRO A 264 -2.33 -1.71 23.54
CA PRO A 264 -2.35 -3.11 23.13
C PRO A 264 -1.41 -4.01 23.93
N GLU A 265 -0.32 -3.48 24.50
CA GLU A 265 0.68 -4.24 25.24
C GLU A 265 0.14 -4.68 26.61
N ALA A 266 -0.72 -3.87 27.24
CA ALA A 266 -1.40 -4.21 28.48
C ALA A 266 -2.47 -5.30 28.32
N CYS A 267 -2.96 -5.54 27.09
CA CYS A 267 -4.03 -6.49 26.84
C CYS A 267 -3.55 -7.94 26.82
N HIS A 268 -3.68 -8.64 27.95
CA HIS A 268 -3.30 -10.04 28.13
C HIS A 268 -4.45 -11.05 27.98
N PHE A 269 -5.51 -10.68 27.24
CA PHE A 269 -6.66 -11.57 27.01
C PHE A 269 -6.24 -12.91 26.38
N ASP A 270 -6.69 -14.03 26.98
CA ASP A 270 -6.49 -15.39 26.47
C ASP A 270 -7.76 -15.86 25.74
N PRO A 271 -7.70 -16.09 24.41
CA PRO A 271 -8.86 -16.51 23.63
C PRO A 271 -9.38 -17.90 24.00
N CYS A 272 -8.61 -18.72 24.72
CA CYS A 272 -9.08 -20.02 25.20
C CYS A 272 -10.21 -19.89 26.23
N THR A 273 -10.31 -18.75 26.90
CA THR A 273 -11.32 -18.49 27.94
C THR A 273 -12.75 -18.39 27.40
N VAL A 274 -12.92 -18.20 26.08
CA VAL A 274 -14.23 -18.03 25.42
C VAL A 274 -14.65 -19.23 24.57
N VAL A 275 -13.86 -20.31 24.54
CA VAL A 275 -14.24 -21.56 23.85
C VAL A 275 -15.61 -22.05 24.34
N GLY A 276 -16.46 -22.47 23.41
CA GLY A 276 -17.82 -22.94 23.71
C GLY A 276 -18.83 -21.82 24.01
N GLY A 277 -18.38 -20.56 24.08
CA GLY A 277 -19.26 -19.40 24.23
C GLY A 277 -20.26 -19.29 23.07
N PRO A 278 -21.53 -18.92 23.33
CA PRO A 278 -22.56 -18.86 22.29
C PRO A 278 -22.25 -17.75 21.29
N VAL A 279 -22.48 -18.03 20.00
CA VAL A 279 -22.26 -17.10 18.90
C VAL A 279 -23.44 -17.16 17.93
N ASN A 280 -23.85 -15.99 17.46
CA ASN A 280 -24.91 -15.87 16.46
C ASN A 280 -24.29 -15.63 15.07
N CYS A 281 -24.53 -16.56 14.16
CA CYS A 281 -24.03 -16.51 12.79
C CYS A 281 -25.23 -16.54 11.85
N SER A 282 -25.44 -15.48 11.08
CA SER A 282 -26.52 -15.40 10.09
C SER A 282 -26.43 -16.51 9.04
N ASP A 283 -25.21 -16.91 8.69
CA ASP A 283 -24.93 -17.81 7.58
C ASP A 283 -24.82 -19.28 8.02
N ALA A 284 -25.11 -19.55 9.29
CA ALA A 284 -25.16 -20.88 9.87
C ALA A 284 -26.59 -21.42 9.97
N ALA A 285 -26.74 -22.71 9.74
CA ALA A 285 -27.99 -23.42 10.00
C ALA A 285 -28.13 -23.74 11.51
N GLY A 286 -28.39 -22.71 12.32
CA GLY A 286 -28.70 -22.83 13.75
C GLY A 286 -27.65 -22.24 14.71
N PRO A 287 -27.88 -22.36 16.02
CA PRO A 287 -26.98 -21.81 17.05
C PRO A 287 -25.56 -22.33 16.89
N ARG A 288 -24.58 -21.43 17.08
CA ARG A 288 -23.16 -21.76 17.05
C ARG A 288 -22.51 -21.46 18.40
N SER A 289 -21.34 -22.02 18.57
CA SER A 289 -20.45 -21.75 19.70
C SER A 289 -19.04 -21.55 19.18
N ILE A 290 -18.26 -20.72 19.85
CA ILE A 290 -16.84 -20.50 19.52
C ILE A 290 -16.11 -21.85 19.55
N SER A 291 -15.59 -22.27 18.41
CA SER A 291 -14.86 -23.53 18.25
C SER A 291 -13.39 -23.44 18.68
N ASP A 292 -12.78 -24.60 18.97
CA ASP A 292 -11.33 -24.70 19.17
C ASP A 292 -10.54 -24.23 17.94
N ALA A 293 -11.08 -24.46 16.73
CA ALA A 293 -10.47 -23.98 15.49
C ALA A 293 -10.50 -22.46 15.39
N ALA A 294 -11.62 -21.81 15.76
CA ALA A 294 -11.70 -20.35 15.82
C ALA A 294 -10.62 -19.78 16.73
N VAL A 295 -10.45 -20.34 17.93
CA VAL A 295 -9.40 -19.91 18.86
C VAL A 295 -7.99 -20.11 18.30
N LYS A 296 -7.69 -21.26 17.69
CA LYS A 296 -6.38 -21.50 17.07
C LYS A 296 -6.07 -20.55 15.91
N VAL A 297 -7.07 -20.26 15.07
CA VAL A 297 -6.95 -19.28 13.98
C VAL A 297 -6.68 -17.89 14.54
N VAL A 298 -7.42 -17.45 15.56
CA VAL A 298 -7.19 -16.15 16.20
C VAL A 298 -5.81 -16.07 16.86
N GLN A 299 -5.36 -17.16 17.51
CA GLN A 299 -4.00 -17.25 18.04
C GLN A 299 -2.94 -17.12 16.94
N ALA A 300 -3.18 -17.68 15.74
CA ALA A 300 -2.30 -17.52 14.60
C ALA A 300 -2.24 -16.06 14.10
N VAL A 301 -3.38 -15.36 14.08
CA VAL A 301 -3.44 -13.93 13.72
C VAL A 301 -2.69 -13.06 14.73
N TRP A 302 -2.92 -13.26 16.03
CA TRP A 302 -2.33 -12.43 17.10
C TRP A 302 -0.87 -12.80 17.41
N GLY A 303 -0.52 -14.08 17.26
CA GLY A 303 0.81 -14.60 17.55
C GLY A 303 1.80 -14.45 16.40
N GLY A 304 1.30 -14.27 15.17
CA GLY A 304 2.11 -14.23 13.95
C GLY A 304 2.60 -15.61 13.50
N ALA A 305 3.20 -15.64 12.31
CA ALA A 305 3.68 -16.88 11.70
C ALA A 305 4.91 -17.46 12.39
N ARG A 306 4.94 -18.79 12.49
CA ARG A 306 6.04 -19.57 13.05
C ARG A 306 6.42 -20.74 12.16
N ASP A 307 7.72 -21.04 12.11
CA ASP A 307 8.25 -22.20 11.38
C ASP A 307 8.05 -23.51 12.15
N ALA A 308 8.50 -24.63 11.56
CA ALA A 308 8.44 -25.96 12.17
C ALA A 308 9.26 -26.12 13.47
N HIS A 309 10.20 -25.21 13.75
CA HIS A 309 10.99 -25.16 14.99
C HIS A 309 10.38 -24.19 16.02
N ASN A 310 9.20 -23.64 15.73
CA ASN A 310 8.49 -22.64 16.53
C ASN A 310 9.16 -21.27 16.58
N GLU A 311 10.09 -20.98 15.66
CA GLU A 311 10.75 -19.69 15.51
C GLU A 311 9.82 -18.69 14.82
N SER A 312 9.87 -17.42 15.25
CA SER A 312 9.00 -16.37 14.72
C SER A 312 9.46 -15.96 13.31
N LEU A 313 8.55 -16.05 12.34
CA LEU A 313 8.77 -15.58 10.96
C LEU A 313 8.33 -14.13 10.77
N TRP A 314 7.21 -13.77 11.40
CA TRP A 314 6.64 -12.42 11.40
C TRP A 314 5.81 -12.18 12.67
N PHE A 315 5.54 -10.92 12.99
CA PHE A 315 4.71 -10.53 14.13
C PHE A 315 3.21 -10.73 13.81
N GLY A 316 2.38 -10.84 14.84
CA GLY A 316 0.92 -10.87 14.70
C GLY A 316 0.28 -9.49 14.84
N LEU A 317 -1.04 -9.44 14.69
CA LEU A 317 -1.84 -8.23 14.84
C LEU A 317 -2.22 -7.96 16.31
N ASN A 318 -2.53 -6.70 16.62
CA ASN A 318 -3.17 -6.34 17.88
C ASN A 318 -4.55 -7.00 18.01
N LYS A 319 -5.00 -7.22 19.25
CA LYS A 319 -6.22 -8.01 19.52
C LYS A 319 -7.53 -7.32 19.11
N ASP A 320 -7.49 -6.00 18.93
CA ASP A 320 -8.58 -5.16 18.45
C ASP A 320 -8.66 -5.04 16.93
N ALA A 321 -7.59 -5.42 16.21
CA ALA A 321 -7.57 -5.37 14.75
C ALA A 321 -8.73 -6.17 14.17
N VAL A 322 -9.38 -5.65 13.14
CA VAL A 322 -10.42 -6.38 12.41
C VAL A 322 -9.75 -7.51 11.63
N ILE A 323 -10.15 -8.75 11.87
CA ILE A 323 -9.48 -9.95 11.33
C ILE A 323 -10.31 -10.68 10.27
N THR A 324 -11.53 -10.22 10.02
CA THR A 324 -12.46 -10.71 8.99
C THR A 324 -12.85 -9.58 8.02
N GLY A 325 -13.60 -9.89 6.96
CA GLY A 325 -13.98 -8.96 5.90
C GLY A 325 -12.93 -8.80 4.79
N SER A 326 -13.12 -7.80 3.92
CA SER A 326 -12.37 -7.64 2.66
C SER A 326 -10.85 -7.51 2.80
N SER A 327 -10.34 -7.23 3.99
CA SER A 327 -8.90 -7.11 4.27
C SER A 327 -8.48 -7.88 5.53
N GLY A 328 -9.35 -8.73 6.07
CA GLY A 328 -9.08 -9.53 7.26
C GLY A 328 -8.15 -10.70 6.97
N LEU A 329 -7.14 -10.93 7.82
CA LEU A 329 -6.17 -12.01 7.62
C LEU A 329 -6.76 -13.42 7.82
N ALA A 330 -7.89 -13.53 8.51
CA ALA A 330 -8.55 -14.79 8.82
C ALA A 330 -9.95 -14.89 8.17
N GLU A 331 -10.19 -14.16 7.08
CA GLU A 331 -11.48 -14.19 6.42
C GLU A 331 -11.84 -15.59 5.87
N THR A 332 -13.13 -15.92 5.97
CA THR A 332 -13.69 -17.16 5.41
C THR A 332 -14.96 -16.86 4.62
N ALA A 333 -15.07 -17.40 3.42
CA ALA A 333 -16.28 -17.36 2.63
C ALA A 333 -17.18 -18.55 3.00
N CYS A 334 -18.39 -18.28 3.46
CA CYS A 334 -19.35 -19.30 3.87
C CYS A 334 -20.55 -19.32 2.91
N THR A 335 -20.93 -20.50 2.44
CA THR A 335 -22.11 -20.69 1.58
C THR A 335 -22.80 -22.00 1.95
N ASN A 336 -24.13 -21.96 2.15
CA ASN A 336 -24.94 -23.14 2.49
C ASN A 336 -24.39 -23.96 3.67
N GLY A 337 -23.88 -23.29 4.71
CA GLY A 337 -23.37 -23.97 5.90
C GLY A 337 -21.95 -24.52 5.81
N THR A 338 -21.27 -24.33 4.66
CA THR A 338 -19.86 -24.73 4.46
C THR A 338 -19.00 -23.48 4.29
N CYS A 339 -17.88 -23.41 4.98
CA CYS A 339 -16.92 -22.32 4.86
C CYS A 339 -15.60 -22.79 4.25
N SER A 340 -14.94 -21.88 3.54
CA SER A 340 -13.57 -22.02 3.06
C SER A 340 -12.78 -20.76 3.38
N ARG A 341 -11.48 -20.89 3.60
CA ARG A 341 -10.60 -19.71 3.76
C ARG A 341 -10.67 -18.76 2.57
N SER A 342 -10.55 -17.47 2.81
CA SER A 342 -10.48 -16.42 1.80
C SER A 342 -9.35 -15.45 2.15
N PRO A 343 -8.08 -15.86 2.01
CA PRO A 343 -6.95 -15.02 2.39
C PRO A 343 -6.87 -13.75 1.52
N PRO A 344 -6.30 -12.65 2.04
CA PRO A 344 -6.11 -11.42 1.27
C PRO A 344 -5.37 -11.69 -0.06
N PRO A 345 -5.85 -11.15 -1.21
CA PRO A 345 -5.26 -11.42 -2.52
C PRO A 345 -3.76 -11.11 -2.60
N LEU A 346 -3.32 -10.05 -1.92
CA LEU A 346 -1.94 -9.60 -1.93
C LEU A 346 -0.96 -10.66 -1.40
N CYS A 347 -1.31 -11.34 -0.30
CA CYS A 347 -0.51 -12.41 0.30
C CYS A 347 -0.51 -13.66 -0.59
N ASN A 348 -1.70 -14.08 -1.04
CA ASN A 348 -1.88 -15.26 -1.87
C ASN A 348 -1.08 -15.14 -3.18
N THR A 349 -1.24 -14.01 -3.88
CA THR A 349 -0.54 -13.78 -5.14
C THR A 349 0.97 -13.60 -4.96
N TRP A 350 1.43 -13.01 -3.85
CA TRP A 350 2.86 -12.93 -3.58
C TRP A 350 3.52 -14.32 -3.47
N LEU A 351 2.87 -15.23 -2.73
CA LEU A 351 3.32 -16.60 -2.58
C LEU A 351 3.35 -17.35 -3.92
N GLN A 352 2.33 -17.18 -4.75
CA GLN A 352 2.24 -17.85 -6.06
C GLN A 352 3.25 -17.30 -7.07
N TYR A 353 3.33 -15.97 -7.23
CA TYR A 353 4.09 -15.35 -8.31
C TYR A 353 5.56 -15.14 -7.99
N PHE A 354 5.92 -14.84 -6.73
CA PHE A 354 7.31 -14.49 -6.38
C PHE A 354 8.05 -15.58 -5.61
N LEU A 355 7.35 -16.34 -4.75
CA LEU A 355 7.97 -17.45 -4.01
C LEU A 355 7.94 -18.75 -4.81
N ALA A 356 6.73 -19.27 -5.09
CA ALA A 356 6.56 -20.50 -5.86
C ALA A 356 6.90 -20.31 -7.34
N LYS A 357 6.70 -19.10 -7.86
CA LYS A 357 6.88 -18.74 -9.28
C LYS A 357 6.02 -19.59 -10.21
N ASP A 358 4.88 -20.00 -9.68
CA ASP A 358 3.86 -20.84 -10.31
C ASP A 358 2.48 -20.31 -9.91
N PRO A 359 1.78 -19.59 -10.82
CA PRO A 359 0.44 -19.09 -10.58
C PRO A 359 -0.59 -20.17 -10.25
N SER A 360 -0.32 -21.43 -10.62
CA SER A 360 -1.24 -22.55 -10.45
C SER A 360 -1.04 -23.33 -9.16
N VAL A 361 -0.03 -22.99 -8.35
CA VAL A 361 0.28 -23.71 -7.13
C VAL A 361 -0.92 -23.67 -6.16
N ASP A 362 -1.29 -24.86 -5.65
CA ASP A 362 -2.29 -24.98 -4.59
C ASP A 362 -1.64 -24.76 -3.23
N LEU A 363 -1.78 -23.54 -2.72
CA LEU A 363 -1.25 -23.18 -1.41
C LEU A 363 -1.91 -23.94 -0.24
N ALA A 364 -3.05 -24.62 -0.44
CA ALA A 364 -3.63 -25.50 0.59
C ALA A 364 -2.78 -26.75 0.89
N THR A 365 -1.83 -27.04 0.01
CA THR A 365 -0.87 -28.15 0.15
C THR A 365 0.46 -27.70 0.78
N MET A 366 0.59 -26.42 1.12
CA MET A 366 1.79 -25.89 1.77
C MET A 366 2.05 -26.63 3.08
N THR A 367 3.32 -26.93 3.34
CA THR A 367 3.79 -27.53 4.59
C THR A 367 4.37 -26.47 5.51
N GLN A 368 4.42 -26.77 6.82
CA GLN A 368 5.02 -25.88 7.82
C GLN A 368 6.53 -25.70 7.62
#